data_AF-A0A3S3PKR3-F1
#
_entry.id   AF-A0A3S3PKR3-F1
#
_cell.length_a   1.000
_cell.length_b   1.000
_cell.length_c   1.000
_cell.angle_alpha   90.00
_cell.angle_beta   90.00
_cell.angle_gamma   90.00
#
_symmetry.space_group_name_H-M   'P 1'
#
loop_
_entity.id
_entity.type
_entity.pdbx_description
1 polymer ?
#
loop_
_entity_poly.entity_id
_entity_poly.type
_entity_poly.pdbx_seq_one_letter_code
_entity_poly.pdbx_strand_id
1 'polypeptide(L)' 'FDEHTSQKQFYISCAHPLVRKFVKGHDCLFFTYDSTSSGKSYTIRGNLKELGVIPRVIHFLFN' A
#
# COMPACT_ATOMS: atom_id res chain seq x y z
N PHE A 1 -12.03 -5.16 -3.29
CA PHE A 1 -11.72 -3.84 -3.86
C PHE A 1 -12.11 -3.91 -5.31
N ASP A 2 -12.93 -2.96 -5.75
CA ASP A 2 -13.39 -2.80 -7.13
C ASP A 2 -12.58 -1.69 -7.81
N GLU A 3 -12.87 -1.40 -9.08
CA GLU A 3 -12.27 -0.32 -9.87
C GLU A 3 -12.54 1.08 -9.32
N HIS A 4 -13.49 1.23 -8.39
CA HIS A 4 -13.82 2.50 -7.74
C HIS A 4 -13.05 2.71 -6.43
N THR A 5 -12.36 1.69 -5.94
CA THR A 5 -11.55 1.79 -4.73
C THR A 5 -10.32 2.65 -4.98
N SER A 6 -10.22 3.79 -4.29
CA SER A 6 -9.02 4.64 -4.34
C SER A 6 -7.80 3.97 -3.69
N GLN A 7 -6.61 4.37 -4.13
CA GLN A 7 -5.34 3.91 -3.53
C GLN A 7 -5.22 4.25 -2.04
N LYS A 8 -5.82 5.38 -1.63
CA LYS A 8 -5.85 5.79 -0.22
C LYS A 8 -6.70 4.82 0.60
N GLN A 9 -7.88 4.46 0.12
CA GLN A 9 -8.77 3.53 0.80
C GLN A 9 -8.14 2.15 0.92
N PHE A 10 -7.54 1.65 -0.16
CA PHE A 10 -6.78 0.40 -0.15
C PHE A 10 -5.65 0.43 0.90
N TYR A 11 -4.85 1.50 0.94
CA TYR A 11 -3.79 1.66 1.93
C TYR A 11 -4.32 1.63 3.37
N ILE A 12 -5.37 2.39 3.68
CA ILE A 12 -5.94 2.46 5.03
C ILE A 12 -6.47 1.10 5.49
N SER A 13 -7.14 0.37 4.59
CA SER A 13 -7.74 -0.92 4.92
C SER A 13 -6.72 -2.06 5.04
N CYS A 14 -5.70 -2.11 4.18
CA CYS A 14 -4.79 -3.26 4.11
C CYS A 14 -3.39 -2.99 4.66
N ALA A 15 -2.73 -1.92 4.20
CA ALA A 15 -1.33 -1.68 4.50
C ALA A 15 -1.14 -0.98 5.86
N HIS A 16 -1.99 -0.02 6.20
CA HIS A 16 -1.85 0.78 7.42
C HIS A 16 -1.83 -0.05 8.72
N PRO A 17 -2.67 -1.09 8.92
CA PRO A 17 -2.59 -1.93 10.11
C PRO A 17 -1.26 -2.69 10.22
N LEU A 18 -0.68 -3.11 9.09
CA LEU A 18 0.62 -3.78 9.04
C LEU A 18 1.74 -2.80 9.41
N VAL A 19 1.74 -1.61 8.82
CA VAL A 19 2.76 -0.59 9.14
C VAL A 19 2.69 -0.18 10.62
N ARG A 20 1.49 -0.11 11.21
CA ARG A 20 1.35 0.14 12.65
C ARG A 20 1.91 -0.99 13.52
N LYS A 21 1.81 -2.25 13.08
CA LYS A 21 2.46 -3.38 13.76
C LYS A 21 3.98 -3.31 13.60
N PHE A 22 4.46 -2.92 12.42
CA PHE A 22 5.88 -2.69 12.15
C PHE A 22 6.50 -1.65 13.08
N VAL A 23 5.86 -0.49 13.25
CA VAL A 23 6.33 0.56 14.19
C VAL A 23 6.34 0.08 15.65
N LYS A 24 5.52 -0.91 16.01
CA LYS A 24 5.51 -1.52 17.35
C LYS A 24 6.58 -2.60 17.55
N GLY A 25 7.46 -2.81 16.56
CA GLY A 25 8.55 -3.79 16.63
C GLY A 25 8.18 -5.19 16.14
N HIS A 26 7.11 -5.34 15.34
CA HIS A 26 6.76 -6.62 14.71
C HIS A 26 7.20 -6.67 13.25
N ASP A 27 7.78 -7.79 12.81
CA ASP A 27 8.08 -8.00 11.41
C ASP A 27 6.81 -8.00 10.55
N CYS A 28 6.86 -7.35 9.40
CA CYS A 28 5.75 -7.24 8.47
C CYS A 28 6.22 -7.52 7.04
N LEU A 29 5.45 -8.32 6.31
CA LEU A 29 5.69 -8.64 4.90
C LEU A 29 4.48 -8.22 4.07
N PHE A 30 4.71 -7.42 3.02
CA PHE A 30 3.69 -7.01 2.07
C PHE A 30 4.14 -7.36 0.65
N PHE A 31 3.35 -8.16 -0.05
CA PHE A 31 3.57 -8.49 -1.47
C PHE A 31 2.24 -8.47 -2.21
N THR A 32 2.29 -8.18 -3.50
CA THR A 32 1.15 -8.30 -4.40
C THR A 32 1.38 -9.52 -5.28
N TYR A 33 0.37 -10.37 -5.41
CA TYR A 33 0.44 -11.58 -6.21
C TYR A 33 -0.69 -11.59 -7.22
N ASP A 34 -0.34 -11.66 -8.50
CA ASP A 34 -1.30 -11.74 -9.60
C ASP A 34 -0.56 -11.92 -10.95
N SER A 35 -1.32 -12.22 -12.01
CA SER A 35 -0.91 -12.23 -13.41
C SER A 35 -0.41 -10.86 -13.90
N THR A 36 0.60 -10.84 -14.78
CA THR A 36 1.13 -9.61 -15.39
C THR A 36 0.01 -8.75 -16.01
N SER A 37 0.09 -7.42 -15.86
CA SER A 37 -0.93 -6.44 -16.28
C SER A 37 -2.16 -6.26 -15.37
N SER A 38 -2.24 -6.93 -14.21
CA SER A 38 -3.38 -6.76 -13.27
C SER A 38 -3.33 -5.54 -12.35
N GLY A 39 -2.37 -4.62 -12.56
CA GLY A 39 -2.26 -3.41 -11.75
C GLY A 39 -1.37 -3.51 -10.50
N LYS A 40 -0.58 -4.58 -10.32
CA LYS A 40 0.41 -4.71 -9.22
C LYS A 40 1.29 -3.48 -9.04
N SER A 41 1.89 -2.99 -10.14
CA SER A 41 2.76 -1.81 -10.11
C SER A 41 1.98 -0.56 -9.69
N TYR A 42 0.71 -0.46 -10.11
CA TYR A 42 -0.19 0.59 -9.66
C TYR A 42 -0.47 0.45 -8.16
N THR A 43 -0.85 -0.71 -7.62
CA THR A 43 -1.05 -0.89 -6.17
C THR A 43 0.20 -0.57 -5.34
N ILE A 44 1.38 -1.02 -5.78
CA ILE A 44 2.64 -0.86 -5.02
C ILE A 44 3.21 0.56 -5.11
N ARG A 45 3.34 1.11 -6.34
CA ARG A 45 3.96 2.43 -6.57
C ARG A 45 2.91 3.53 -6.71
N GLY A 46 1.78 3.22 -7.35
CA GLY A 46 0.78 4.19 -7.75
C GLY A 46 1.25 5.05 -8.90
N ASN A 47 0.67 6.25 -9.01
CA ASN A 47 1.08 7.30 -9.93
C ASN A 47 1.13 8.65 -9.21
N LEU A 48 1.43 9.73 -9.94
CA LEU A 48 1.57 11.08 -9.35
C LEU A 48 0.28 11.64 -8.74
N LYS A 49 -0.89 11.22 -9.25
CA LYS A 49 -2.20 11.66 -8.73
C LYS A 49 -2.66 10.79 -7.57
N GLU A 50 -2.37 9.50 -7.63
CA GLU A 50 -2.74 8.51 -6.63
C GLU A 50 -1.54 7.65 -6.24
N LEU A 51 -0.86 8.09 -5.18
CA LEU A 51 0.26 7.37 -4.58
C LEU A 51 -0.18 5.98 -4.11
N GLY A 52 0.64 4.96 -4.39
CA GLY A 52 0.39 3.57 -3.99
C GLY A 52 0.85 3.29 -2.56
N VAL A 53 1.07 2.01 -2.24
CA VAL A 53 1.44 1.57 -0.89
C VAL A 53 2.81 2.10 -0.46
N ILE A 54 3.88 1.90 -1.24
CA ILE A 54 5.27 2.27 -0.85
C ILE A 54 5.40 3.74 -0.43
N PRO A 55 5.05 4.74 -1.28
CA PRO A 55 5.22 6.15 -0.91
C PRO A 55 4.40 6.54 0.33
N ARG A 56 3.23 5.92 0.55
CA ARG A 56 2.39 6.17 1.74
C ARG A 56 2.98 5.58 3.01
N VAL A 57 3.57 4.39 2.93
CA VAL A 57 4.29 3.75 4.05
C VAL A 57 5.47 4.62 4.46
N ILE A 58 6.31 5.02 3.51
CA ILE A 58 7.47 5.88 3.77
C ILE A 58 7.02 7.20 4.41
N HIS A 59 6.00 7.84 3.86
CA HIS A 59 5.46 9.07 4.45
C HIS A 59 4.97 8.85 5.88
N PHE A 60 4.29 7.74 6.19
CA PHE A 60 3.84 7.44 7.55
C PHE A 60 4.99 7.14 8.52
N LEU A 61 6.08 6.53 8.05
CA LEU A 61 7.22 6.17 8.90
C LEU A 61 8.10 7.37 9.27
N PHE A 62 8.20 8.37 8.39
CA PHE A 62 9.09 9.52 8.53
C PHE A 62 8.37 10.85 8.78
N ASN A 63 7.05 10.82 9.02
CA ASN A 63 6.26 11.98 9.44
C ASN A 63 6.06 11.97 10.95
#